data_AF-A0A858BXQ2-F1
#
_entry.id   AF-A0A858BXQ2-F1
#
_cell.length_a   1.000
_cell.length_b   1.000
_cell.length_c   1.000
_cell.angle_alpha   90.00
_cell.angle_beta   90.00
_cell.angle_gamma   90.00
#
_symmetry.space_group_name_H-M   'P 1'
#
loop_
_entity.id
_entity.type
_entity.pdbx_description
1 polymer ?
#
loop_
_entity_poly.entity_id
_entity_poly.type
_entity_poly.pdbx_seq_one_letter_code
_entity_poly.pdbx_strand_id
1 'polypeptide(L)'
;MEKENFDEYQIITRQKIAYQSLFITFTLVLINGWISTDHTSASPMIQAFVIIVIPTLYFVTCTVLKNAYLSNKTKFPLIQAFLFIGLGVLDVVVSFNAYTRVGVTSFIADGKLIDGVTPILLAIFFFYIGGIILAKYLLEKEKDIHE
;
A
#
# COMPACT_ATOMS: atom_id res chain seq x y z
N MET A 1 -29.09 -16.04 12.11
CA MET A 1 -28.07 -17.06 11.76
C MET A 1 -27.33 -16.74 10.47
N GLU A 2 -27.93 -16.20 9.40
CA GLU A 2 -27.16 -15.85 8.17
C GLU A 2 -26.07 -14.77 8.34
N LYS A 3 -26.27 -13.79 9.23
CA LYS A 3 -25.29 -12.71 9.46
C LYS A 3 -24.00 -13.17 10.16
N GLU A 4 -24.05 -14.20 11.00
CA GLU A 4 -22.86 -14.75 11.68
C GLU A 4 -21.97 -15.49 10.68
N ASN A 5 -22.56 -16.32 9.81
CA ASN A 5 -21.82 -17.06 8.79
C ASN A 5 -21.09 -16.13 7.79
N PHE A 6 -21.67 -14.97 7.48
CA PHE A 6 -21.04 -13.99 6.58
C PHE A 6 -19.84 -13.26 7.23
N ASP A 7 -19.91 -13.00 8.54
CA ASP A 7 -18.82 -12.36 9.31
C ASP A 7 -17.63 -13.33 9.47
N GLU A 8 -17.90 -14.60 9.78
CA GLU A 8 -16.87 -15.64 9.88
C GLU A 8 -16.14 -15.88 8.54
N TYR A 9 -16.88 -15.92 7.43
CA TYR A 9 -16.28 -16.07 6.10
C TYR A 9 -15.36 -14.89 5.74
N GLN A 10 -15.73 -13.66 6.09
CA GLN A 10 -14.89 -12.47 5.89
C GLN A 10 -13.61 -12.54 6.74
N ILE A 11 -13.71 -12.99 7.99
CA ILE A 11 -12.57 -13.17 8.89
C ILE A 11 -11.60 -14.22 8.33
N ILE A 12 -12.10 -15.40 7.94
CA ILE A 12 -11.27 -16.47 7.37
C ILE A 12 -10.59 -16.00 6.08
N THR A 13 -11.32 -15.29 5.23
CA THR A 13 -10.77 -14.74 3.98
C THR A 13 -9.64 -13.75 4.26
N ARG A 14 -9.82 -12.85 5.23
CA ARG A 14 -8.78 -11.88 5.64
C ARG A 14 -7.55 -12.58 6.21
N GLN A 15 -7.73 -13.61 7.05
CA GLN A 15 -6.62 -14.40 7.60
C GLN A 15 -5.83 -15.12 6.50
N LYS A 16 -6.50 -15.70 5.51
CA LYS A 16 -5.84 -16.35 4.37
C LYS A 16 -5.00 -15.36 3.57
N ILE A 17 -5.54 -14.17 3.29
CA ILE A 17 -4.81 -13.11 2.57
C ILE A 17 -3.64 -12.58 3.41
N ALA A 18 -3.83 -12.41 4.73
CA ALA A 18 -2.77 -12.00 5.65
C ALA A 18 -1.63 -13.03 5.65
N TYR A 19 -1.94 -14.32 5.69
CA TYR A 19 -0.95 -15.40 5.64
C TYR A 19 -0.17 -15.39 4.31
N GLN A 20 -0.86 -15.22 3.18
CA GLN A 20 -0.21 -15.07 1.88
C GLN A 20 0.70 -13.85 1.83
N SER A 21 0.26 -12.72 2.39
CA SER A 21 1.04 -11.49 2.45
C SER A 21 2.30 -11.67 3.31
N LEU A 22 2.18 -12.34 4.45
CA LEU A 22 3.32 -12.68 5.31
C LEU A 22 4.31 -13.61 4.61
N PHE A 23 3.81 -14.59 3.85
CA PHE A 23 4.66 -15.47 3.05
C PHE A 23 5.42 -14.68 1.97
N ILE A 24 4.75 -13.77 1.27
CA ILE A 24 5.39 -12.85 0.31
C ILE A 24 6.49 -12.02 1.01
N THR A 25 6.20 -11.42 2.17
CA THR A 25 7.19 -10.66 2.94
C THR A 25 8.40 -11.53 3.29
N PHE A 26 8.17 -12.74 3.79
CA PHE A 26 9.23 -13.66 4.16
C PHE A 26 10.11 -14.03 2.96
N THR A 27 9.50 -14.35 1.81
CA THR A 27 10.22 -14.60 0.57
C THR A 27 11.05 -13.40 0.12
N LEU A 28 10.49 -12.19 0.17
CA LEU A 28 11.21 -10.96 -0.20
C LEU A 28 12.39 -10.67 0.74
N VAL A 29 12.23 -10.91 2.05
CA VAL A 29 13.33 -10.77 3.01
C VAL A 29 14.47 -11.75 2.70
N LEU A 30 14.16 -13.01 2.40
CA LEU A 30 15.18 -14.00 2.03
C LEU A 30 15.90 -13.64 0.73
N ILE A 31 15.14 -13.23 -0.30
CA ILE A 31 15.71 -12.78 -1.58
C ILE A 31 16.60 -11.55 -1.36
N ASN A 32 16.14 -10.56 -0.59
CA ASN A 32 16.93 -9.37 -0.31
C ASN A 32 18.20 -9.70 0.47
N GLY A 33 18.10 -10.60 1.45
CA GLY A 33 19.25 -11.09 2.21
C GLY A 33 20.29 -11.77 1.33
N TRP A 34 19.84 -12.59 0.38
CA TRP A 34 20.73 -13.23 -0.61
C TRP A 34 21.37 -12.20 -1.54
N ILE A 35 20.59 -11.31 -2.16
CA ILE A 35 21.13 -10.31 -3.09
C ILE A 35 22.14 -9.38 -2.38
N SER A 36 21.88 -9.05 -1.12
CA SER A 36 22.73 -8.17 -0.32
C SER A 36 24.11 -8.77 0.02
N THR A 37 24.32 -10.09 -0.12
CA THR A 37 25.66 -10.68 0.05
C THR A 37 26.59 -10.33 -1.09
N ASP A 38 26.06 -10.20 -2.30
CA ASP A 38 26.86 -10.07 -3.52
C ASP A 38 26.83 -8.65 -4.11
N HIS A 39 25.74 -7.90 -3.93
CA HIS A 39 25.56 -6.58 -4.53
C HIS A 39 24.81 -5.60 -3.61
N THR A 40 25.26 -4.34 -3.56
CA THR A 40 24.54 -3.24 -2.90
C THR A 40 23.72 -2.44 -3.90
N SER A 41 22.55 -2.95 -4.32
CA SER A 41 21.75 -2.36 -5.40
C SER A 41 21.01 -1.06 -5.03
N ALA A 42 20.65 -0.88 -3.76
CA ALA A 42 19.93 0.31 -3.28
C ALA A 42 20.24 0.61 -1.81
N SER A 43 19.85 1.79 -1.32
CA SER A 43 19.95 2.09 0.12
C SER A 43 19.11 1.13 0.97
N PRO A 44 19.49 0.88 2.24
CA PRO A 44 18.69 0.03 3.13
C PRO A 44 17.24 0.49 3.27
N MET A 45 16.98 1.80 3.22
CA MET A 45 15.65 2.38 3.29
C MET A 45 14.78 1.96 2.10
N ILE A 46 15.32 2.04 0.89
CA ILE A 46 14.60 1.67 -0.33
C ILE A 46 14.36 0.15 -0.40
N GLN A 47 15.34 -0.65 0.04
CA GLN A 47 15.17 -2.09 0.15
C GLN A 47 14.02 -2.45 1.12
N ALA A 48 14.02 -1.86 2.31
CA ALA A 48 12.96 -2.05 3.29
C ALA A 48 11.59 -1.61 2.75
N PHE A 49 11.56 -0.48 2.04
CA PHE A 49 10.35 0.02 1.39
C PHE A 49 9.77 -1.01 0.42
N VAL A 50 10.57 -1.57 -0.48
CA VAL A 50 10.13 -2.59 -1.44
C VAL A 50 9.59 -3.84 -0.75
N ILE A 51 10.29 -4.31 0.30
CA ILE A 51 9.89 -5.49 1.09
C ILE A 51 8.53 -5.29 1.75
N ILE A 52 8.19 -4.08 2.20
CA ILE A 52 6.94 -3.79 2.91
C ILE A 52 5.80 -3.46 1.94
N VAL A 53 6.09 -2.69 0.89
CA VAL A 53 5.08 -2.13 0.00
C VAL A 53 4.42 -3.19 -0.85
N ILE A 54 5.20 -4.11 -1.44
CA ILE A 54 4.66 -5.20 -2.27
C ILE A 54 3.61 -6.05 -1.51
N PRO A 55 3.90 -6.62 -0.34
CA PRO A 55 2.92 -7.42 0.40
C PRO A 55 1.76 -6.56 0.92
N THR A 56 1.98 -5.29 1.27
CA THR A 56 0.90 -4.39 1.70
C THR A 56 -0.07 -4.09 0.56
N LEU A 57 0.44 -3.80 -0.64
CA LEU A 57 -0.37 -3.59 -1.83
C LEU A 57 -1.17 -4.85 -2.18
N TYR A 58 -0.55 -6.03 -2.10
CA TYR A 58 -1.24 -7.30 -2.30
C TYR A 58 -2.38 -7.48 -1.28
N PHE A 59 -2.08 -7.27 -0.01
CA PHE A 59 -3.05 -7.39 1.08
C PHE A 59 -4.25 -6.46 0.89
N VAL A 60 -4.00 -5.16 0.72
CA VAL A 60 -5.05 -4.15 0.57
C VAL A 60 -5.88 -4.43 -0.68
N THR A 61 -5.23 -4.70 -1.82
CA THR A 61 -5.94 -4.98 -3.07
C THR A 61 -6.85 -6.20 -2.93
N CYS A 62 -6.33 -7.31 -2.41
CA CYS A 62 -7.11 -8.53 -2.26
C CYS A 62 -8.25 -8.37 -1.24
N THR A 63 -8.02 -7.66 -0.14
CA THR A 63 -9.03 -7.46 0.90
C THR A 63 -10.13 -6.48 0.46
N VAL A 64 -9.79 -5.43 -0.30
CA VAL A 64 -10.76 -4.49 -0.88
C VAL A 64 -11.59 -5.16 -1.97
N LEU A 65 -10.97 -5.92 -2.89
CA LEU A 65 -11.69 -6.60 -3.96
C LEU A 65 -12.62 -7.72 -3.47
N LYS A 66 -12.23 -8.42 -2.40
CA LYS A 66 -13.02 -9.51 -1.80
C LYS A 66 -14.01 -9.06 -0.73
N ASN A 67 -14.21 -7.75 -0.55
CA ASN A 67 -15.06 -7.17 0.49
C ASN A 67 -14.72 -7.68 1.91
N ALA A 68 -13.46 -8.04 2.14
CA ALA A 68 -12.95 -8.53 3.43
C ALA A 68 -12.36 -7.38 4.28
N TYR A 69 -12.13 -6.22 3.66
CA TYR A 69 -11.65 -4.99 4.32
C TYR A 69 -12.81 -4.06 4.72
N LEU A 70 -13.81 -3.97 3.84
CA LEU A 70 -15.02 -3.19 4.03
C LEU A 70 -16.10 -4.14 4.51
N SER A 71 -16.12 -4.42 5.80
CA SER A 71 -17.36 -4.94 6.39
C SER A 71 -18.44 -3.90 6.12
N ASN A 72 -19.67 -4.29 5.78
CA ASN A 72 -20.82 -3.37 5.69
C ASN A 72 -21.05 -2.59 7.01
N LYS A 73 -20.37 -2.96 8.10
CA LYS A 73 -20.35 -2.27 9.40
C LYS A 73 -19.29 -1.17 9.53
N THR A 74 -18.34 -1.07 8.59
CA THR A 74 -17.28 -0.06 8.64
C THR A 74 -17.88 1.30 8.30
N LYS A 75 -18.17 2.11 9.31
CA LYS A 75 -18.95 3.35 9.17
C LYS A 75 -18.29 4.45 8.30
N PHE A 76 -17.01 4.32 7.93
CA PHE A 76 -16.26 5.44 7.33
C PHE A 76 -15.20 5.06 6.26
N PRO A 77 -15.56 4.34 5.17
CA PRO A 77 -14.64 4.04 4.07
C PRO A 77 -14.06 5.30 3.40
N LEU A 78 -14.88 6.34 3.28
CA LEU A 78 -14.46 7.65 2.74
C LEU A 78 -13.36 8.30 3.58
N ILE A 79 -13.47 8.26 4.91
CA ILE A 79 -12.45 8.86 5.79
C ILE A 79 -11.11 8.15 5.59
N GLN A 80 -11.11 6.82 5.49
CA GLN A 80 -9.88 6.06 5.23
C GLN A 80 -9.26 6.42 3.87
N ALA A 81 -10.08 6.47 2.82
CA ALA A 81 -9.61 6.88 1.49
C ALA A 81 -9.00 8.29 1.51
N PHE A 82 -9.68 9.27 2.13
CA PHE A 82 -9.17 10.64 2.24
C PHE A 82 -7.93 10.75 3.11
N LEU A 83 -7.80 9.96 4.17
CA LEU A 83 -6.59 9.90 4.99
C LEU A 83 -5.40 9.43 4.15
N PHE A 84 -5.54 8.35 3.40
CA PHE A 84 -4.46 7.87 2.52
C PHE A 84 -4.13 8.87 1.40
N ILE A 85 -5.14 9.45 0.75
CA ILE A 85 -4.91 10.51 -0.25
C ILE A 85 -4.18 11.71 0.39
N GLY A 86 -4.58 12.11 1.61
CA GLY A 86 -3.95 13.20 2.34
C GLY A 86 -2.49 12.92 2.69
N LEU A 87 -2.16 11.69 3.10
CA LEU A 87 -0.77 11.26 3.28
C LEU A 87 0.01 11.32 1.97
N GLY A 88 -0.59 10.88 0.86
CA GLY A 88 0.04 10.98 -0.46
C GLY A 88 0.33 12.42 -0.87
N VAL A 89 -0.61 13.35 -0.63
CA VAL A 89 -0.38 14.79 -0.88
C VAL A 89 0.73 15.34 0.01
N LEU A 90 0.77 14.96 1.29
CA LEU A 90 1.82 15.36 2.22
C LEU A 90 3.19 14.92 1.69
N ASP A 91 3.32 13.68 1.24
CA ASP A 91 4.57 13.16 0.70
C ASP A 91 5.00 13.86 -0.60
N VAL A 92 4.05 14.24 -1.48
CA VAL A 92 4.35 15.09 -2.65
C VAL A 92 4.90 16.45 -2.21
N VAL A 93 4.32 17.07 -1.19
CA VAL A 93 4.79 18.35 -0.64
C VAL A 93 6.19 18.20 -0.04
N VAL A 94 6.46 17.10 0.67
CA VAL A 94 7.80 16.79 1.20
C VAL A 94 8.80 16.65 0.06
N SER A 95 8.49 15.88 -0.99
CA SER A 95 9.34 15.74 -2.17
C SER A 95 9.60 17.06 -2.87
N PHE A 96 8.57 17.89 -3.04
CA PHE A 96 8.72 19.21 -3.67
C PHE A 96 9.63 20.14 -2.85
N ASN A 97 9.51 20.14 -1.52
CA ASN A 97 10.38 20.91 -0.65
C ASN A 97 11.83 20.39 -0.66
N ALA A 98 12.02 19.07 -0.69
CA ALA A 98 13.35 18.48 -0.80
C ALA A 98 14.05 18.87 -2.13
N TYR A 99 13.30 18.87 -3.24
CA TYR A 99 13.81 19.28 -4.54
C TYR A 99 14.16 20.77 -4.60
N THR A 100 13.25 21.63 -4.11
CA THR A 100 13.37 23.09 -4.26
C THR A 100 14.26 23.77 -3.20
N ARG A 101 14.32 23.26 -1.97
CA ARG A 101 15.02 23.90 -0.85
C ARG A 101 16.33 23.23 -0.47
N VAL A 102 16.41 21.90 -0.63
CA VAL A 102 17.57 21.11 -0.20
C VAL A 102 18.50 20.80 -1.39
N GLY A 103 18.08 21.11 -2.62
CA GLY A 103 18.91 20.94 -3.81
C GLY A 103 19.11 19.48 -4.22
N VAL A 104 18.20 18.58 -3.83
CA VAL A 104 18.18 17.21 -4.33
C VAL A 104 17.81 17.24 -5.81
N THR A 105 18.81 17.27 -6.68
CA THR A 105 18.65 17.45 -8.14
C THR A 105 18.63 16.14 -8.93
N SER A 106 19.00 15.02 -8.30
CA SER A 106 18.97 13.71 -8.93
C SER A 106 18.30 12.68 -8.03
N PHE A 107 17.53 11.79 -8.64
CA PHE A 107 16.92 10.63 -8.00
C PHE A 107 17.79 9.37 -8.10
N ILE A 108 18.83 9.43 -8.94
CA ILE A 108 19.77 8.34 -9.20
C ILE A 108 21.18 8.90 -9.02
N ALA A 109 21.97 8.28 -8.15
CA ALA A 109 23.39 8.56 -8.01
C ALA A 109 24.15 7.24 -8.10
N ASP A 110 25.23 7.21 -8.89
CA ASP A 110 26.09 6.03 -9.06
C ASP A 110 25.34 4.74 -9.44
N GLY A 111 24.30 4.88 -10.27
CA GLY A 111 23.46 3.76 -10.71
C GLY A 111 22.50 3.21 -9.65
N LYS A 112 22.39 3.87 -8.49
CA LYS A 112 21.51 3.48 -7.37
C LYS A 112 20.43 4.53 -7.16
N LEU A 113 19.25 4.08 -6.75
CA LEU A 113 18.23 4.97 -6.23
C LEU A 113 18.69 5.54 -4.89
N ILE A 114 18.60 6.85 -4.74
CA ILE A 114 18.93 7.54 -3.48
C ILE A 114 17.68 7.82 -2.65
N ASP A 115 17.86 8.03 -1.35
CA ASP A 115 16.78 8.17 -0.38
C ASP A 115 15.80 9.32 -0.70
N GLY A 116 16.23 10.32 -1.49
CA GLY A 116 15.37 11.41 -1.97
C GLY A 116 14.17 10.97 -2.82
N VAL A 117 14.18 9.74 -3.36
CA VAL A 117 13.07 9.13 -4.10
C VAL A 117 11.96 8.64 -3.16
N THR A 118 12.28 8.34 -1.90
CA THR A 118 11.38 7.68 -0.94
C THR A 118 10.03 8.38 -0.78
N PRO A 119 9.95 9.72 -0.63
CA PRO A 119 8.65 10.36 -0.45
C PRO A 119 7.80 10.31 -1.73
N ILE A 120 8.38 10.33 -2.93
CA ILE A 120 7.63 10.13 -4.18
C ILE A 120 7.03 8.72 -4.23
N LEU A 121 7.81 7.70 -3.84
CA LEU A 121 7.33 6.33 -3.81
C LEU A 121 6.21 6.13 -2.77
N LEU A 122 6.35 6.74 -1.59
CA LEU A 122 5.31 6.76 -0.56
C LEU A 122 4.04 7.46 -1.06
N ALA A 123 4.17 8.58 -1.77
CA ALA A 123 3.04 9.27 -2.37
C ALA A 123 2.27 8.37 -3.34
N ILE A 124 2.97 7.71 -4.26
CA ILE A 124 2.36 6.76 -5.22
C ILE A 124 1.66 5.63 -4.47
N PHE A 125 2.32 5.06 -3.46
CA PHE A 125 1.77 3.99 -2.62
C PHE A 125 0.48 4.40 -1.92
N PHE A 126 0.46 5.57 -1.27
CA PHE A 126 -0.73 6.04 -0.56
C PHE A 126 -1.85 6.48 -1.49
N PHE A 127 -1.54 7.10 -2.64
CA PHE A 127 -2.54 7.38 -3.66
C PHE A 127 -3.17 6.11 -4.22
N TYR A 128 -2.39 5.05 -4.42
CA TYR A 128 -2.93 3.76 -4.84
C TYR A 128 -3.93 3.20 -3.81
N ILE A 129 -3.55 3.17 -2.53
CA ILE A 129 -4.43 2.66 -1.45
C ILE A 129 -5.69 3.51 -1.33
N GLY A 130 -5.55 4.84 -1.30
CA GLY A 130 -6.70 5.74 -1.25
C GLY A 130 -7.61 5.60 -2.46
N GLY A 131 -7.02 5.48 -3.65
CA GLY A 131 -7.71 5.30 -4.92
C GLY A 131 -8.50 4.00 -5.01
N ILE A 132 -7.93 2.86 -4.60
CA ILE A 132 -8.63 1.57 -4.67
C ILE A 132 -9.79 1.51 -3.68
N ILE A 133 -9.66 2.08 -2.49
CA ILE A 133 -10.75 2.17 -1.50
C ILE A 133 -11.87 3.08 -2.04
N LEU A 134 -11.51 4.25 -2.59
CA LEU A 134 -12.48 5.19 -3.14
C LEU A 134 -13.22 4.62 -4.36
N ALA A 135 -12.49 4.00 -5.30
CA ALA A 135 -13.06 3.35 -6.47
C ALA A 135 -14.04 2.25 -6.06
N LYS A 136 -13.67 1.43 -5.07
CA LYS A 136 -14.55 0.39 -4.55
C LYS A 136 -15.82 0.97 -3.92
N TYR A 137 -15.70 2.02 -3.13
CA TYR A 137 -16.85 2.71 -2.53
C TYR A 137 -17.81 3.27 -3.58
N LEU A 138 -17.30 3.90 -4.64
CA LEU A 138 -18.12 4.43 -5.72
C LEU A 138 -18.87 3.31 -6.47
N LEU A 139 -18.20 2.18 -6.74
CA LEU A 139 -18.81 1.02 -7.39
C LEU A 139 -19.91 0.36 -6.54
N GLU A 140 -19.77 0.33 -5.22
CA GLU A 140 -20.82 -0.20 -4.33
C GLU A 140 -22.01 0.76 -4.25
N LYS A 141 -21.74 2.08 -4.18
CA LYS A 141 -22.79 3.09 -4.19
C LYS A 141 -23.63 3.08 -5.47
N GLU A 142 -23.02 2.86 -6.63
CA GLU A 142 -23.77 2.73 -7.90
C GLU A 142 -24.68 1.50 -7.90
N LYS A 143 -24.24 0.38 -7.32
CA LYS A 143 -25.07 -0.83 -7.22
C LYS A 143 -26.29 -0.63 -6.33
N ASP A 144 -26.12 0.03 -5.19
CA ASP A 144 -27.22 0.34 -4.26
C ASP A 144 -28.26 1.33 -4.85
N ILE A 145 -27.91 2.10 -5.88
CA ILE A 145 -28.85 3.04 -6.56
C ILE A 145 -29.68 2.33 -7.64
N HIS A 146 -29.21 1.19 -8.16
CA HIS A 146 -29.83 0.45 -9.26
C HIS A 146 -30.61 -0.80 -8.82
N GLU A 147 -30.60 -1.15 -7.53
CA GLU A 147 -31.51 -2.12 -6.88
C GLU A 147 -32.71 -1.44 -6.22
#